data_AF-A0A9D7N0V3-F1
#
_entry.id   AF-A0A9D7N0V3-F1
#
_cell.length_a   1.000
_cell.length_b   1.000
_cell.length_c   1.000
_cell.angle_alpha   90.00
_cell.angle_beta   90.00
_cell.angle_gamma   90.00
#
_symmetry.space_group_name_H-M   'P 1'
#
loop_
_entity.id
_entity.type
_entity.pdbx_description
1 polymer ?
#
loop_
_entity_poly.entity_id
_entity_poly.type
_entity_poly.pdbx_seq_one_letter_code
_entity_poly.pdbx_strand_id
1 'polypeptide(L)'
;MRRFGLTTLTALALAAAPAVGQQYRELLKNDPLLEALTLPRMVNLSDLLKSPEAYRGLNVRVTIAFCDLGKLENPFFTRFTNNNYMNFAAWDDTQPIWRKEEYLKSYPLLFARRTTPICDQFADAKRFDRFLVEVVVQDTFRGKPWVEIVSARKEEAALSMGSLRHLYHASTQAERGNYSIAQGEVQRALQSPLPNHHRIEALSLSARIQEKLGDKAGALATWEQVLGLEPESKEARKERDRLALEEHQEQPAPAPAPTEGATEVVPVQETPEFLEPPKTETPAGETPPSEVGKDGTAEGAAKQGEAKIAETPVPAGGATPPAGSNGAPVGQG
;
A
#
# COMPACT_ATOMS: atom_id res chain seq x y z
N MET A 1 37.37 -37.07 73.71
CA MET A 1 36.55 -38.05 72.95
C MET A 1 36.27 -37.48 71.56
N ARG A 2 36.96 -38.01 70.52
CA ARG A 2 36.41 -38.67 69.31
C ARG A 2 35.52 -37.74 68.44
N ARG A 3 36.02 -37.06 67.39
CA ARG A 3 36.36 -37.47 65.99
C ARG A 3 35.16 -37.78 65.07
N PHE A 4 35.32 -37.40 63.79
CA PHE A 4 34.53 -37.61 62.55
C PHE A 4 33.46 -36.52 62.28
N GLY A 5 33.44 -35.75 61.19
CA GLY A 5 34.09 -35.85 59.87
C GLY A 5 33.05 -36.22 58.81
N LEU A 6 32.54 -35.26 58.03
CA LEU A 6 31.78 -35.55 56.81
C LEU A 6 32.06 -34.50 55.71
N THR A 7 33.17 -34.74 55.03
CA THR A 7 33.35 -34.84 53.57
C THR A 7 32.40 -34.08 52.63
N THR A 8 32.99 -33.06 52.00
CA THR A 8 32.77 -32.59 50.61
C THR A 8 32.57 -33.71 49.60
N LEU A 9 31.53 -33.64 48.76
CA LEU A 9 31.34 -34.29 47.44
C LEU A 9 29.89 -33.97 47.02
N THR A 10 29.57 -33.19 45.99
CA THR A 10 29.62 -33.61 44.58
C THR A 10 29.20 -32.39 43.74
N ALA A 11 30.14 -31.74 43.07
CA ALA A 11 29.85 -30.73 42.04
C ALA A 11 30.65 -31.10 40.79
N LEU A 12 30.16 -32.09 40.05
CA LEU A 12 30.68 -32.44 38.74
C LEU A 12 29.51 -32.97 37.90
N ALA A 13 28.74 -32.06 37.28
CA ALA A 13 27.71 -32.43 36.32
C ALA A 13 27.67 -31.43 35.16
N LEU A 14 28.01 -31.93 33.98
CA LEU A 14 27.64 -31.46 32.64
C LEU A 14 28.08 -30.05 32.21
N ALA A 15 29.38 -29.91 31.91
CA ALA A 15 29.87 -28.93 30.94
C ALA A 15 30.34 -29.66 29.66
N ALA A 16 29.43 -30.29 28.91
CA ALA A 16 29.78 -31.02 27.68
C ALA A 16 28.75 -30.88 26.53
N ALA A 17 27.95 -29.80 26.52
CA ALA A 17 26.94 -29.57 25.47
C ALA A 17 27.22 -28.45 24.42
N PRO A 18 28.23 -27.56 24.49
CA PRO A 18 28.36 -26.49 23.49
C PRO A 18 29.14 -26.88 22.22
N ALA A 19 29.94 -27.96 22.23
CA ALA A 19 30.87 -28.24 21.13
C ALA A 19 30.19 -28.74 19.85
N VAL A 20 29.12 -29.54 19.97
CA VAL A 20 28.40 -30.07 18.80
C VAL A 20 27.69 -28.94 18.04
N GLY A 21 27.13 -27.94 18.75
CA GLY A 21 26.44 -26.82 18.12
C GLY A 21 27.36 -25.87 17.33
N GLN A 22 28.64 -25.76 17.67
CA GLN A 22 29.57 -24.90 16.93
C GLN A 22 30.05 -25.52 15.61
N GLN A 23 30.31 -26.83 15.57
CA GLN A 23 30.68 -27.51 14.32
C GLN A 23 29.55 -27.52 13.30
N TYR A 24 28.29 -27.74 13.73
CA TYR A 24 27.14 -27.59 12.83
C TYR A 24 26.95 -26.14 12.37
N ARG A 25 27.13 -25.13 13.24
CA ARG A 25 27.10 -23.73 12.81
C ARG A 25 28.17 -23.39 11.76
N GLU A 26 29.38 -23.92 11.90
CA GLU A 26 30.47 -23.73 10.94
C GLU A 26 30.18 -24.42 9.59
N LEU A 27 29.63 -25.64 9.61
CA LEU A 27 29.19 -26.35 8.39
C LEU A 27 28.01 -25.65 7.71
N LEU A 28 27.07 -25.10 8.48
CA LEU A 28 25.91 -24.38 7.98
C LEU A 28 26.27 -23.00 7.40
N LYS A 29 27.37 -22.36 7.85
CA LYS A 29 27.81 -21.03 7.36
C LYS A 29 28.26 -21.03 5.90
N ASN A 30 28.66 -22.18 5.35
CA ASN A 30 29.27 -22.26 4.02
C ASN A 30 28.40 -23.00 2.98
N ASP A 31 27.19 -23.42 3.35
CA ASP A 31 26.29 -24.08 2.40
C ASP A 31 25.31 -23.04 1.80
N PRO A 32 25.46 -22.68 0.51
CA PRO A 32 24.62 -21.68 -0.14
C PRO A 32 23.14 -22.09 -0.21
N LEU A 33 22.82 -23.38 -0.12
CA LEU A 33 21.43 -23.84 -0.07
C LEU A 33 20.82 -23.56 1.30
N LEU A 34 21.59 -23.73 2.38
CA LEU A 34 21.13 -23.39 3.72
C LEU A 34 21.06 -21.89 3.92
N GLU A 35 22.01 -21.12 3.38
CA GLU A 35 21.93 -19.65 3.38
C GLU A 35 20.63 -19.19 2.68
N ALA A 36 20.35 -19.73 1.48
CA ALA A 36 19.11 -19.45 0.76
C ALA A 36 17.84 -19.87 1.53
N LEU A 37 17.91 -20.91 2.36
CA LEU A 37 16.81 -21.34 3.24
C LEU A 37 16.69 -20.50 4.53
N THR A 38 17.78 -19.85 4.94
CA THR A 38 17.81 -19.01 6.15
C THR A 38 17.49 -17.54 5.88
N LEU A 39 17.69 -17.07 4.64
CA LEU A 39 17.32 -15.71 4.26
C LEU A 39 15.80 -15.53 4.33
N PRO A 40 15.30 -14.53 5.07
CA PRO A 40 13.87 -14.29 5.14
C PRO A 40 13.28 -14.06 3.75
N ARG A 41 12.34 -14.92 3.36
CA ARG A 41 11.66 -14.83 2.07
C ARG A 41 10.78 -13.58 2.02
N MET A 42 10.83 -12.84 0.91
CA MET A 42 9.88 -11.76 0.64
C MET A 42 8.49 -12.34 0.35
N VAL A 43 7.49 -11.91 1.11
CA VAL A 43 6.09 -12.34 0.99
C VAL A 43 5.19 -11.11 1.17
N ASN A 44 4.08 -11.04 0.43
CA ASN A 44 3.05 -10.00 0.66
C ASN A 44 2.26 -10.34 1.92
N LEU A 45 1.83 -9.32 2.68
CA LEU A 45 0.99 -9.52 3.85
C LEU A 45 -0.30 -10.24 3.44
N SER A 46 -0.90 -9.86 2.32
CA SER A 46 -2.12 -10.47 1.80
C SER A 46 -1.96 -11.99 1.54
N ASP A 47 -0.81 -12.45 1.06
CA ASP A 47 -0.53 -13.87 0.84
C ASP A 47 -0.25 -14.62 2.15
N LEU A 48 0.41 -13.98 3.10
CA LEU A 48 0.56 -14.49 4.47
C LEU A 48 -0.81 -14.72 5.12
N LEU A 49 -1.74 -13.76 4.97
CA LEU A 49 -3.09 -13.84 5.54
C LEU A 49 -3.95 -14.94 4.91
N LYS A 50 -3.72 -15.29 3.63
CA LYS A 50 -4.44 -16.39 2.96
C LYS A 50 -4.03 -17.77 3.45
N SER A 51 -2.77 -17.94 3.90
CA SER A 51 -2.23 -19.25 4.28
C SER A 51 -1.31 -19.17 5.50
N PRO A 52 -1.82 -18.72 6.66
CA PRO A 52 -0.98 -18.38 7.81
C PRO A 52 -0.22 -19.59 8.39
N GLU A 53 -0.81 -20.79 8.35
CA GLU A 53 -0.15 -22.01 8.84
C GLU A 53 1.12 -22.36 8.06
N ALA A 54 1.18 -22.03 6.77
CA ALA A 54 2.36 -22.27 5.93
C ALA A 54 3.56 -21.39 6.35
N TYR A 55 3.31 -20.31 7.09
CA TYR A 55 4.33 -19.37 7.55
C TYR A 55 4.57 -19.44 9.07
N ARG A 56 3.91 -20.37 9.77
CA ARG A 56 4.02 -20.50 11.23
C ARG A 56 5.45 -20.81 11.65
N GLY A 57 6.01 -19.97 12.52
CA GLY A 57 7.37 -20.10 13.03
C GLY A 57 8.48 -19.74 12.03
N LEU A 58 8.13 -19.38 10.78
CA LEU A 58 9.09 -18.94 9.78
C LEU A 58 9.32 -17.43 9.91
N ASN A 59 10.56 -17.00 9.68
CA ASN A 59 10.89 -15.59 9.59
C ASN A 59 10.78 -15.14 8.13
N VAL A 60 9.85 -14.24 7.84
CA VAL A 60 9.58 -13.74 6.48
C VAL A 60 9.65 -12.23 6.45
N ARG A 61 10.04 -11.68 5.30
CA ARG A 61 10.04 -10.23 5.06
C ARG A 61 8.77 -9.82 4.37
N VAL A 62 8.15 -8.77 4.89
CA VAL A 62 6.90 -8.22 4.38
C VAL A 62 7.04 -6.71 4.32
N THR A 63 6.55 -6.10 3.26
CA THR A 63 6.38 -4.64 3.21
C THR A 63 4.96 -4.31 3.65
N ILE A 64 4.81 -3.32 4.54
CA ILE A 64 3.51 -2.91 5.07
C ILE A 64 3.37 -1.39 5.03
N ALA A 65 2.14 -0.91 4.91
CA ALA A 65 1.79 0.49 5.12
C ALA A 65 1.11 0.66 6.48
N PHE A 66 1.72 1.44 7.38
CA PHE A 66 1.24 1.64 8.73
C PHE A 66 -0.15 2.32 8.73
N CYS A 67 -1.09 1.78 9.50
CA CYS A 67 -2.45 2.33 9.61
C CYS A 67 -2.59 3.17 10.87
N ASP A 68 -2.55 2.51 12.03
CA ASP A 68 -2.76 3.15 13.33
C ASP A 68 -2.25 2.23 14.45
N LEU A 69 -2.02 2.81 15.62
CA LEU A 69 -1.78 2.03 16.83
C LEU A 69 -3.08 1.34 17.26
N GLY A 70 -2.95 0.09 17.66
CA GLY A 70 -4.06 -0.75 18.03
C GLY A 70 -4.42 -0.59 19.51
N LYS A 71 -5.69 -0.84 19.83
CA LYS A 71 -6.23 -0.79 21.20
C LYS A 71 -6.59 -2.17 21.73
N LEU A 72 -5.98 -3.22 21.17
CA LEU A 72 -6.36 -4.58 21.49
C LEU A 72 -5.82 -4.98 22.86
N GLU A 73 -6.66 -4.85 23.87
CA GLU A 73 -6.35 -5.23 25.25
C GLU A 73 -6.71 -6.71 25.46
N ASN A 74 -5.70 -7.57 25.43
CA ASN A 74 -5.75 -8.98 25.81
C ASN A 74 -6.69 -9.87 24.98
N PRO A 75 -6.20 -10.40 23.85
CA PRO A 75 -7.00 -11.29 23.04
C PRO A 75 -6.70 -12.72 23.52
N PHE A 76 -7.71 -13.38 24.08
CA PHE A 76 -7.83 -14.84 24.19
C PHE A 76 -6.61 -15.65 24.69
N PHE A 77 -6.06 -15.35 25.88
CA PHE A 77 -4.98 -16.15 26.51
C PHE A 77 -3.72 -16.31 25.66
N THR A 78 -3.43 -15.35 24.78
CA THR A 78 -2.21 -15.37 24.01
C THR A 78 -1.06 -14.73 24.79
N ARG A 79 0.17 -14.94 24.32
CA ARG A 79 1.37 -14.31 24.88
C ARG A 79 1.45 -12.80 24.60
N PHE A 80 0.59 -12.27 23.73
CA PHE A 80 0.60 -10.86 23.33
C PHE A 80 -0.19 -10.02 24.32
N THR A 81 0.44 -9.77 25.47
CA THR A 81 -0.11 -8.89 26.51
C THR A 81 0.30 -7.45 26.25
N ASN A 82 -0.56 -6.49 26.62
CA ASN A 82 -0.27 -5.06 26.46
C ASN A 82 0.99 -4.62 27.22
N ASN A 83 1.33 -5.30 28.32
CA ASN A 83 2.56 -5.00 29.08
C ASN A 83 3.84 -5.32 28.30
N ASN A 84 3.81 -6.36 27.45
CA ASN A 84 5.00 -6.86 26.75
C ASN A 84 5.04 -6.45 25.28
N TYR A 85 3.88 -6.19 24.68
CA TYR A 85 3.72 -5.91 23.26
C TYR A 85 2.90 -4.66 23.02
N MET A 86 3.27 -3.93 21.97
CA MET A 86 2.47 -2.90 21.35
C MET A 86 1.74 -3.50 20.15
N ASN A 87 0.43 -3.35 20.12
CA ASN A 87 -0.41 -3.76 18.99
C ASN A 87 -0.56 -2.60 18.01
N PHE A 88 -0.59 -2.91 16.72
CA PHE A 88 -0.88 -1.93 15.67
C PHE A 88 -1.55 -2.60 14.46
N ALA A 89 -2.08 -1.76 13.58
CA ALA A 89 -2.68 -2.17 12.32
C ALA A 89 -1.86 -1.69 11.13
N ALA A 90 -1.88 -2.47 10.06
CA ALA A 90 -1.27 -2.08 8.78
C ALA A 90 -2.08 -2.61 7.60
N TRP A 91 -1.86 -2.02 6.42
CA TRP A 91 -2.30 -2.58 5.15
C TRP A 91 -1.16 -3.35 4.49
N ASP A 92 -1.53 -4.28 3.61
CA ASP A 92 -0.58 -4.85 2.67
C ASP A 92 -0.07 -3.75 1.72
N ASP A 93 1.23 -3.76 1.41
CA ASP A 93 1.84 -2.75 0.55
C ASP A 93 1.20 -2.73 -0.84
N THR A 94 0.88 -3.89 -1.40
CA THR A 94 0.27 -4.00 -2.75
C THR A 94 -1.21 -3.63 -2.80
N GLN A 95 -1.81 -3.28 -1.66
CA GLN A 95 -3.23 -3.03 -1.57
C GLN A 95 -3.59 -1.64 -2.11
N PRO A 96 -4.54 -1.50 -3.05
CA PRO A 96 -4.91 -0.20 -3.60
C PRO A 96 -5.83 0.55 -2.63
N ILE A 97 -5.24 1.11 -1.56
CA ILE A 97 -5.99 1.70 -0.43
C ILE A 97 -6.73 3.00 -0.76
N TRP A 98 -6.63 3.51 -2.00
CA TRP A 98 -7.52 4.56 -2.49
C TRP A 98 -8.92 4.03 -2.86
N ARG A 99 -9.11 2.71 -2.93
CA ARG A 99 -10.45 2.09 -3.02
C ARG A 99 -11.01 1.90 -1.62
N LYS A 100 -12.26 2.31 -1.41
CA LYS A 100 -12.88 2.32 -0.08
C LYS A 100 -12.95 0.93 0.53
N GLU A 101 -13.28 -0.08 -0.27
CA GLU A 101 -13.42 -1.47 0.15
C GLU A 101 -12.09 -2.04 0.63
N GLU A 102 -11.00 -1.66 -0.03
CA GLU A 102 -9.66 -2.06 0.34
C GLU A 102 -9.20 -1.27 1.57
N TYR A 103 -9.39 0.05 1.61
CA TYR A 103 -9.02 0.88 2.76
C TYR A 103 -9.52 0.35 4.10
N LEU A 104 -10.73 -0.21 4.13
CA LEU A 104 -11.33 -0.79 5.33
C LEU A 104 -10.71 -2.13 5.76
N LYS A 105 -9.98 -2.83 4.88
CA LYS A 105 -9.32 -4.11 5.14
C LYS A 105 -7.93 -3.96 5.79
N SER A 106 -7.78 -3.03 6.73
CA SER A 106 -6.57 -2.98 7.56
C SER A 106 -6.46 -4.24 8.41
N TYR A 107 -5.25 -4.74 8.64
CA TYR A 107 -5.00 -5.93 9.44
C TYR A 107 -4.48 -5.55 10.84
N PRO A 108 -5.26 -5.82 11.92
CA PRO A 108 -4.98 -5.27 13.25
C PRO A 108 -4.24 -6.22 14.21
N LEU A 109 -3.69 -7.36 13.74
CA LEU A 109 -3.06 -8.39 14.59
C LEU A 109 -1.54 -8.44 14.40
N LEU A 110 -0.93 -7.25 14.33
CA LEU A 110 0.52 -7.06 14.32
C LEU A 110 0.99 -6.62 15.70
N PHE A 111 2.12 -7.15 16.15
CA PHE A 111 2.63 -6.93 17.50
C PHE A 111 4.14 -6.69 17.48
N ALA A 112 4.59 -5.61 18.10
CA ALA A 112 6.00 -5.32 18.35
C ALA A 112 6.30 -5.42 19.85
N ARG A 113 7.47 -5.97 20.23
CA ARG A 113 7.86 -6.02 21.65
C ARG A 113 8.19 -4.63 22.17
N ARG A 114 7.65 -4.26 23.34
CA ARG A 114 7.89 -2.95 23.97
C ARG A 114 9.34 -2.74 24.42
N THR A 115 10.08 -3.82 24.67
CA THR A 115 11.49 -3.77 25.07
C THR A 115 12.45 -3.53 23.90
N THR A 116 11.93 -3.36 22.67
CA THR A 116 12.74 -3.20 21.46
C THR A 116 12.55 -1.80 20.88
N PRO A 117 13.58 -1.24 20.21
CA PRO A 117 13.49 0.09 19.59
C PRO A 117 12.47 0.15 18.43
N ILE A 118 11.96 -1.00 17.99
CA ILE A 118 10.88 -1.11 17.01
C ILE A 118 9.60 -0.45 17.55
N CYS A 119 9.39 -0.53 18.87
CA CYS A 119 8.23 0.11 19.50
C CYS A 119 8.25 1.63 19.31
N ASP A 120 9.42 2.27 19.48
CA ASP A 120 9.57 3.71 19.30
C ASP A 120 9.34 4.10 17.83
N GLN A 121 9.86 3.31 16.88
CA GLN A 121 9.63 3.55 15.45
C GLN A 121 8.15 3.56 15.07
N PHE A 122 7.35 2.63 15.62
CA PHE A 122 5.91 2.59 15.35
C PHE A 122 5.10 3.58 16.19
N ALA A 123 5.59 3.97 17.37
CA ALA A 123 4.97 5.02 18.16
C ALA A 123 5.07 6.39 17.45
N ASP A 124 6.19 6.64 16.76
CA ASP A 124 6.42 7.85 15.96
C ASP A 124 5.91 7.74 14.51
N ALA A 125 5.43 6.56 14.10
CA ALA A 125 4.97 6.32 12.75
C ALA A 125 3.72 7.14 12.44
N LYS A 126 3.71 7.75 11.26
CA LYS A 126 2.54 8.43 10.70
C LYS A 126 1.75 7.43 9.86
N ARG A 127 0.45 7.67 9.76
CA ARG A 127 -0.42 6.92 8.85
C ARG A 127 0.17 6.95 7.44
N PHE A 128 0.20 5.77 6.81
CA PHE A 128 0.79 5.48 5.49
C PHE A 128 2.31 5.43 5.42
N ASP A 129 3.03 5.64 6.54
CA ASP A 129 4.45 5.33 6.58
C ASP A 129 4.66 3.87 6.17
N ARG A 130 5.65 3.65 5.29
CA ARG A 130 5.94 2.35 4.73
C ARG A 130 7.11 1.73 5.47
N PHE A 131 6.99 0.45 5.81
CA PHE A 131 8.03 -0.29 6.50
C PHE A 131 8.31 -1.61 5.80
N LEU A 132 9.59 -1.92 5.63
CA LEU A 132 10.05 -3.30 5.41
C LEU A 132 10.24 -3.95 6.78
N VAL A 133 9.47 -4.98 7.08
CA VAL A 133 9.49 -5.68 8.37
C VAL A 133 9.89 -7.13 8.21
N GLU A 134 10.63 -7.66 9.17
CA GLU A 134 10.78 -9.10 9.36
C GLU A 134 9.76 -9.55 10.40
N VAL A 135 9.01 -10.58 10.06
CA VAL A 135 7.87 -11.04 10.85
C VAL A 135 7.90 -12.53 11.05
N VAL A 136 7.33 -12.97 12.18
CA VAL A 136 7.10 -14.38 12.48
C VAL A 136 5.64 -14.58 12.84
N VAL A 137 4.99 -15.52 12.18
CA VAL A 137 3.65 -15.97 12.57
C VAL A 137 3.78 -16.89 13.77
N GLN A 138 3.33 -16.41 14.93
CA GLN A 138 3.54 -17.11 16.20
C GLN A 138 2.41 -18.07 16.50
N ASP A 139 1.19 -17.63 16.20
CA ASP A 139 -0.01 -18.43 16.40
C ASP A 139 -1.08 -18.08 15.37
N THR A 140 -2.10 -18.91 15.32
CA THR A 140 -3.25 -18.77 14.44
C THR A 140 -4.52 -18.97 15.26
N PHE A 141 -5.41 -17.99 15.25
CA PHE A 141 -6.68 -18.06 15.97
C PHE A 141 -7.83 -17.75 15.04
N ARG A 142 -8.77 -18.70 14.90
CA ARG A 142 -9.91 -18.59 13.98
C ARG A 142 -9.47 -18.24 12.55
N GLY A 143 -8.38 -18.87 12.10
CA GLY A 143 -7.79 -18.66 10.77
C GLY A 143 -7.07 -17.32 10.59
N LYS A 144 -6.98 -16.47 11.63
CA LYS A 144 -6.21 -15.22 11.57
C LYS A 144 -4.84 -15.43 12.22
N PRO A 145 -3.74 -15.05 11.53
CA PRO A 145 -2.43 -15.15 12.15
C PRO A 145 -2.29 -14.13 13.28
N TRP A 146 -1.29 -14.34 14.11
CA TRP A 146 -0.82 -13.39 15.11
C TRP A 146 0.65 -13.18 14.86
N VAL A 147 0.96 -11.98 14.38
CA VAL A 147 2.24 -11.73 13.72
C VAL A 147 3.09 -10.88 14.65
N GLU A 148 4.24 -11.41 15.03
CA GLU A 148 5.26 -10.67 15.78
C GLU A 148 6.23 -10.01 14.80
N ILE A 149 6.49 -8.73 15.00
CA ILE A 149 7.52 -7.98 14.28
C ILE A 149 8.86 -8.18 14.99
N VAL A 150 9.83 -8.73 14.26
CA VAL A 150 11.17 -9.03 14.74
C VAL A 150 12.14 -7.89 14.42
N SER A 151 11.99 -7.27 13.24
CA SER A 151 12.74 -6.09 12.84
C SER A 151 11.88 -5.20 11.94
N ALA A 152 12.18 -3.90 11.92
CA ALA A 152 11.48 -2.92 11.10
C ALA A 152 12.48 -1.88 10.57
N ARG A 153 12.31 -1.53 9.30
CA ARG A 153 13.03 -0.44 8.64
C ARG A 153 12.02 0.41 7.87
N LYS A 154 11.99 1.71 8.16
CA LYS A 154 11.18 2.67 7.42
C LYS A 154 11.73 2.85 6.00
N GLU A 155 10.85 2.87 5.02
CA GLU A 155 11.17 3.11 3.61
C GLU A 155 10.79 4.55 3.22
N GLU A 156 11.59 5.19 2.36
CA GLU A 156 11.38 6.59 1.97
C GLU A 156 10.18 6.75 1.01
N ALA A 157 10.03 5.82 0.07
CA ALA A 157 8.89 5.80 -0.85
C ALA A 157 7.66 5.31 -0.10
N ALA A 158 6.68 6.18 0.10
CA ALA A 158 5.48 5.90 0.87
C ALA A 158 4.27 6.62 0.25
N LEU A 159 3.08 6.09 0.53
CA LEU A 159 1.85 6.80 0.18
C LEU A 159 1.69 8.01 1.09
N SER A 160 1.23 9.12 0.51
CA SER A 160 0.80 10.28 1.29
C SER A 160 -0.72 10.43 1.21
N MET A 161 -1.30 11.14 2.17
CA MET A 161 -2.72 11.49 2.12
C MET A 161 -3.06 12.28 0.84
N GLY A 162 -2.14 13.13 0.38
CA GLY A 162 -2.30 13.90 -0.86
C GLY A 162 -2.36 13.00 -2.09
N SER A 163 -1.38 12.11 -2.26
CA SER A 163 -1.35 11.18 -3.39
C SER A 163 -2.56 10.24 -3.40
N LEU A 164 -2.99 9.75 -2.23
CA LEU A 164 -4.19 8.90 -2.11
C LEU A 164 -5.46 9.63 -2.52
N ARG A 165 -5.63 10.88 -2.07
CA ARG A 165 -6.78 11.71 -2.45
C ARG A 165 -6.84 11.91 -3.97
N HIS A 166 -5.70 12.23 -4.58
CA HIS A 166 -5.60 12.41 -6.03
C HIS A 166 -5.90 11.12 -6.81
N LEU A 167 -5.36 9.97 -6.38
CA LEU A 167 -5.68 8.66 -7.01
C LEU A 167 -7.17 8.29 -6.87
N TYR A 168 -7.78 8.55 -5.72
CA TYR A 168 -9.22 8.34 -5.51
C TYR A 168 -10.06 9.22 -6.45
N HIS A 169 -9.75 10.52 -6.54
CA HIS A 169 -10.44 11.43 -7.44
C HIS A 169 -10.21 11.06 -8.90
N ALA A 170 -9.00 10.69 -9.29
CA ALA A 170 -8.70 10.22 -10.64
C ALA A 170 -9.59 9.04 -11.04
N SER A 171 -9.65 7.99 -10.21
CA SER A 171 -10.51 6.81 -10.47
C SER A 171 -11.98 7.21 -10.57
N THR A 172 -12.47 8.01 -9.62
CA THR A 172 -13.86 8.46 -9.57
C THR A 172 -14.25 9.29 -10.80
N GLN A 173 -13.36 10.17 -11.26
CA GLN A 173 -13.61 11.01 -12.44
C GLN A 173 -13.52 10.22 -13.74
N ALA A 174 -12.59 9.27 -13.85
CA ALA A 174 -12.48 8.37 -14.99
C ALA A 174 -13.74 7.49 -15.13
N GLU A 175 -14.28 6.96 -14.02
CA GLU A 175 -15.54 6.21 -13.99
C GLU A 175 -16.75 7.04 -14.45
N ARG A 176 -16.71 8.36 -14.26
CA ARG A 176 -17.73 9.30 -14.72
C ARG A 176 -17.52 9.79 -16.16
N GLY A 177 -16.47 9.34 -16.84
CA GLY A 177 -16.10 9.79 -18.19
C GLY A 177 -15.41 11.15 -18.25
N ASN A 178 -15.07 11.76 -17.12
CA ASN A 178 -14.37 13.05 -17.04
C ASN A 178 -12.85 12.86 -17.18
N TYR A 179 -12.43 12.32 -18.32
CA TYR A 179 -11.06 11.85 -18.54
C TYR A 179 -10.00 12.96 -18.41
N SER A 180 -10.27 14.19 -18.88
CA SER A 180 -9.31 15.29 -18.77
C SER A 180 -9.01 15.68 -17.32
N ILE A 181 -10.04 15.70 -16.47
CA ILE A 181 -9.88 15.97 -15.02
C ILE A 181 -9.14 14.80 -14.37
N ALA A 182 -9.54 13.57 -14.69
CA ALA A 182 -8.91 12.36 -14.16
C ALA A 182 -7.40 12.34 -14.45
N GLN A 183 -7.00 12.67 -15.69
CA GLN A 183 -5.60 12.73 -16.08
C GLN A 183 -4.79 13.74 -15.25
N GLY A 184 -5.35 14.93 -15.03
CA GLY A 184 -4.72 15.95 -14.17
C GLY A 184 -4.55 15.49 -12.72
N GLU A 185 -5.51 14.72 -12.18
CA GLU A 185 -5.39 14.13 -10.85
C GLU A 185 -4.31 13.04 -10.78
N VAL A 186 -4.21 12.16 -11.78
CA VAL A 186 -3.14 11.14 -11.82
C VAL A 186 -1.77 11.79 -11.86
N GLN A 187 -1.59 12.84 -12.67
CA GLN A 187 -0.31 13.57 -12.75
C GLN A 187 0.08 14.18 -11.40
N ARG A 188 -0.87 14.78 -10.67
CA ARG A 188 -0.62 15.27 -9.29
C ARG A 188 -0.21 14.16 -8.33
N ALA A 189 -0.84 12.98 -8.42
CA ALA A 189 -0.43 11.84 -7.61
C ALA A 189 0.99 11.37 -7.93
N LEU A 190 1.36 11.32 -9.21
CA LEU A 190 2.68 10.86 -9.68
C LEU A 190 3.85 11.79 -9.30
N GLN A 191 3.57 13.06 -8.94
CA GLN A 191 4.56 13.98 -8.38
C GLN A 191 5.03 13.57 -6.98
N SER A 192 4.30 12.70 -6.29
CA SER A 192 4.69 12.17 -4.99
C SER A 192 5.65 10.97 -5.13
N PRO A 193 6.49 10.68 -4.12
CA PRO A 193 7.39 9.52 -4.10
C PRO A 193 6.62 8.21 -3.85
N LEU A 194 5.80 7.81 -4.84
CA LEU A 194 5.02 6.59 -4.79
C LEU A 194 5.91 5.33 -4.81
N PRO A 195 5.59 4.29 -4.02
CA PRO A 195 6.12 2.96 -4.24
C PRO A 195 5.92 2.48 -5.68
N ASN A 196 6.87 1.70 -6.21
CA ASN A 196 6.86 1.30 -7.62
C ASN A 196 5.56 0.62 -8.06
N HIS A 197 4.99 -0.28 -7.28
CA HIS A 197 3.74 -0.96 -7.63
C HIS A 197 2.55 0.03 -7.71
N HIS A 198 2.43 0.99 -6.78
CA HIS A 198 1.42 2.04 -6.89
C HIS A 198 1.69 3.01 -8.04
N ARG A 199 2.95 3.30 -8.36
CA ARG A 199 3.32 4.09 -9.54
C ARG A 199 2.94 3.37 -10.82
N ILE A 200 3.14 2.05 -10.91
CA ILE A 200 2.69 1.21 -12.02
C ILE A 200 1.17 1.28 -12.16
N GLU A 201 0.42 1.16 -11.07
CA GLU A 201 -1.05 1.25 -11.11
C GLU A 201 -1.53 2.65 -11.55
N ALA A 202 -0.91 3.71 -11.05
CA ALA A 202 -1.22 5.08 -11.43
C ALA A 202 -0.90 5.35 -12.92
N LEU A 203 0.26 4.89 -13.42
CA LEU A 203 0.63 4.99 -14.82
C LEU A 203 -0.31 4.16 -15.72
N SER A 204 -0.66 2.95 -15.30
CA SER A 204 -1.64 2.11 -16.01
C SER A 204 -3.01 2.79 -16.11
N LEU A 205 -3.45 3.47 -15.03
CA LEU A 205 -4.67 4.29 -15.05
C LEU A 205 -4.53 5.48 -16.02
N SER A 206 -3.39 6.20 -15.99
CA SER A 206 -3.10 7.30 -16.92
C SER A 206 -3.16 6.84 -18.38
N ALA A 207 -2.51 5.72 -18.73
CA ALA A 207 -2.47 5.23 -20.10
C ALA A 207 -3.88 4.91 -20.63
N ARG A 208 -4.72 4.26 -19.80
CA ARG A 208 -6.13 3.99 -20.15
C ARG A 208 -6.93 5.29 -20.31
N ILE A 209 -6.69 6.31 -19.47
CA ILE A 209 -7.35 7.61 -19.58
C ILE A 209 -6.94 8.33 -20.88
N GLN A 210 -5.64 8.31 -21.23
CA GLN A 210 -5.12 8.91 -22.47
C GLN A 210 -5.71 8.25 -23.71
N GLU A 211 -5.83 6.92 -23.72
CA GLU A 211 -6.52 6.20 -24.79
C GLU A 211 -7.98 6.66 -24.95
N LYS A 212 -8.72 6.84 -23.83
CA LYS A 212 -10.09 7.37 -23.86
C LYS A 212 -10.19 8.83 -24.33
N LEU A 213 -9.11 9.58 -24.21
CA LEU A 213 -8.99 10.94 -24.75
C LEU A 213 -8.59 10.96 -26.24
N GLY A 214 -8.26 9.80 -26.83
CA GLY A 214 -7.73 9.69 -28.20
C GLY A 214 -6.23 9.97 -28.32
N ASP A 215 -5.52 10.18 -27.21
CA ASP A 215 -4.07 10.37 -27.17
C ASP A 215 -3.35 9.01 -27.15
N LYS A 216 -3.36 8.32 -28.30
CA LYS A 216 -2.76 6.98 -28.44
C LYS A 216 -1.25 7.01 -28.25
N ALA A 217 -0.58 8.02 -28.80
CA ALA A 217 0.86 8.20 -28.66
C ALA A 217 1.28 8.41 -27.20
N GLY A 218 0.53 9.24 -26.45
CA GLY A 218 0.76 9.42 -25.02
C GLY A 218 0.47 8.17 -24.21
N ALA A 219 -0.58 7.41 -24.55
CA ALA A 219 -0.88 6.14 -23.91
C ALA A 219 0.25 5.10 -24.11
N LEU A 220 0.78 4.98 -25.35
CA LEU A 220 1.92 4.12 -25.67
C LEU A 220 3.17 4.47 -24.84
N ALA A 221 3.54 5.76 -24.80
CA ALA A 221 4.68 6.22 -24.01
C ALA A 221 4.49 5.93 -22.51
N THR A 222 3.27 6.06 -21.98
CA THR A 222 2.97 5.72 -20.58
C THR A 222 3.07 4.22 -20.32
N TRP A 223 2.62 3.36 -21.24
CA TRP A 223 2.81 1.90 -21.11
C TRP A 223 4.29 1.49 -21.15
N GLU A 224 5.12 2.19 -21.93
CA GLU A 224 6.57 1.97 -21.92
C GLU A 224 7.20 2.32 -20.57
N GLN A 225 6.72 3.40 -19.92
CA GLN A 225 7.16 3.71 -18.55
C GLN A 225 6.77 2.61 -17.56
N VAL A 226 5.57 2.02 -17.71
CA VAL A 226 5.15 0.85 -16.91
C VAL A 226 6.11 -0.32 -17.14
N LEU A 227 6.45 -0.64 -18.39
CA LEU A 227 7.41 -1.70 -18.74
C LEU A 227 8.83 -1.41 -18.25
N GLY A 228 9.21 -0.13 -18.12
CA GLY A 228 10.47 0.27 -17.49
C GLY A 228 10.55 -0.05 -16.00
N LEU A 229 9.41 -0.03 -15.30
CA LEU A 229 9.31 -0.39 -13.88
C LEU A 229 9.07 -1.89 -13.66
N GLU A 230 8.28 -2.51 -14.53
CA GLU A 230 7.95 -3.94 -14.49
C GLU A 230 8.05 -4.56 -15.89
N PRO A 231 9.27 -4.99 -16.30
CA PRO A 231 9.49 -5.54 -17.64
C PRO A 231 8.61 -6.74 -17.96
N GLU A 232 8.28 -7.56 -16.97
CA GLU A 232 7.50 -8.80 -17.09
C GLU A 232 5.98 -8.59 -17.04
N SER A 233 5.50 -7.34 -17.03
CA SER A 233 4.07 -7.03 -17.03
C SER A 233 3.40 -7.46 -18.32
N LYS A 234 2.72 -8.61 -18.29
CA LYS A 234 1.98 -9.17 -19.45
C LYS A 234 0.90 -8.24 -19.95
N GLU A 235 0.23 -7.56 -19.03
CA GLU A 235 -0.82 -6.58 -19.36
C GLU A 235 -0.23 -5.40 -20.13
N ALA A 236 0.81 -4.74 -19.61
CA ALA A 236 1.40 -3.59 -20.26
C ALA A 236 1.97 -3.93 -21.65
N ARG A 237 2.61 -5.11 -21.81
CA ARG A 237 3.06 -5.58 -23.13
C ARG A 237 1.90 -5.74 -24.12
N LYS A 238 0.82 -6.41 -23.68
CA LYS A 238 -0.38 -6.63 -24.51
C LYS A 238 -1.03 -5.32 -24.94
N GLU A 239 -1.21 -4.39 -24.00
CA GLU A 239 -1.88 -3.10 -24.26
C GLU A 239 -1.03 -2.21 -25.17
N ARG A 240 0.30 -2.18 -24.97
CA ARG A 240 1.24 -1.50 -25.88
C ARG A 240 1.15 -2.08 -27.30
N ASP A 241 1.23 -3.40 -27.44
CA ASP A 241 1.21 -4.06 -28.76
C ASP A 241 -0.11 -3.83 -29.49
N ARG A 242 -1.23 -3.80 -28.76
CA ARG A 242 -2.53 -3.42 -29.34
C ARG A 242 -2.48 -2.01 -29.92
N LEU A 243 -2.07 -1.02 -29.12
CA LEU A 243 -2.06 0.38 -29.51
C LEU A 243 -1.10 0.65 -30.68
N ALA A 244 0.07 0.00 -30.70
CA ALA A 244 1.04 0.12 -31.79
C ALA A 244 0.50 -0.43 -33.12
N LEU A 245 -0.27 -1.52 -33.06
CA LEU A 245 -0.91 -2.08 -34.26
C LEU A 245 -2.01 -1.15 -34.79
N GLU A 246 -2.81 -0.55 -33.91
CA GLU A 246 -3.85 0.41 -34.29
C GLU A 246 -3.24 1.68 -34.91
N GLU A 247 -2.15 2.19 -34.35
CA GLU A 247 -1.43 3.35 -34.89
C GLU A 247 -0.92 3.09 -36.32
N HIS A 248 -0.39 1.88 -36.57
CA HIS A 248 0.05 1.48 -37.91
C HIS A 248 -1.10 1.36 -38.92
N GLN A 249 -2.31 0.98 -38.48
CA GLN A 249 -3.50 0.88 -39.34
C GLN A 249 -4.14 2.25 -39.64
N GLU A 250 -4.09 3.18 -38.68
CA GLU A 250 -4.63 4.52 -38.84
C GLU A 250 -3.70 5.45 -39.61
N GLN A 251 -2.41 5.13 -39.70
CA GLN A 251 -1.48 5.88 -40.53
C GLN A 251 -1.95 5.79 -42.00
N PRO A 252 -2.46 6.88 -42.59
CA PRO A 252 -3.02 6.84 -43.92
C PRO A 252 -1.93 6.32 -44.85
N ALA A 253 -2.31 5.37 -45.72
CA ALA A 253 -1.41 4.84 -46.73
C ALA A 253 -0.66 6.03 -47.35
N PRO A 254 0.69 6.00 -47.39
CA PRO A 254 1.48 7.15 -47.80
C PRO A 254 0.86 7.66 -49.09
N ALA A 255 0.45 8.94 -49.09
CA ALA A 255 -0.23 9.54 -50.22
C ALA A 255 0.54 9.13 -51.48
N PRO A 256 -0.14 8.58 -52.51
CA PRO A 256 0.52 8.00 -53.67
C PRO A 256 1.58 9.01 -54.12
N ALA A 257 2.84 8.56 -54.16
CA ALA A 257 3.98 9.43 -54.44
C ALA A 257 3.60 10.32 -55.64
N PRO A 258 3.74 11.66 -55.52
CA PRO A 258 3.30 12.56 -56.58
C PRO A 258 3.90 12.06 -57.89
N THR A 259 3.03 11.64 -58.81
CA THR A 259 3.47 11.10 -60.09
C THR A 259 4.35 12.15 -60.73
N GLU A 260 5.66 11.86 -60.84
CA GLU A 260 6.64 12.70 -61.51
C GLU A 260 6.24 12.85 -62.98
N GLY A 261 5.38 13.82 -63.30
CA GLY A 261 4.77 13.85 -64.61
C GLY A 261 3.69 14.90 -64.83
N ALA A 262 3.79 16.09 -64.23
CA ALA A 262 3.07 17.27 -64.71
C ALA A 262 3.74 18.53 -64.14
N THR A 263 4.79 18.98 -64.80
CA THR A 263 5.34 20.32 -64.61
C THR A 263 4.35 21.33 -65.20
N GLU A 264 3.25 21.58 -64.49
CA GLU A 264 2.40 22.73 -64.80
C GLU A 264 3.10 23.96 -64.21
N VAL A 265 3.66 24.75 -65.11
CA VAL A 265 4.31 26.04 -64.79
C VAL A 265 3.22 26.99 -64.29
N VAL A 266 2.97 26.99 -62.97
CA VAL A 266 2.09 27.97 -62.35
C VAL A 266 2.82 29.32 -62.38
N PRO A 267 2.24 30.37 -62.98
CA PRO A 267 2.85 31.69 -63.04
C PRO A 267 2.97 32.26 -61.63
N VAL A 268 4.16 32.80 -61.33
CA VAL A 268 4.50 33.54 -60.12
C VAL A 268 3.50 34.67 -59.95
N GLN A 269 2.58 34.53 -58.97
CA GLN A 269 1.80 35.67 -58.50
C GLN A 269 2.64 36.44 -57.48
N GLU A 270 2.86 37.70 -57.81
CA GLU A 270 3.54 38.70 -57.00
C GLU A 270 2.88 38.81 -55.62
N THR A 271 3.71 38.74 -54.58
CA THR A 271 3.29 38.86 -53.18
C THR A 271 2.95 40.32 -52.88
N PRO A 272 1.74 40.66 -52.42
CA PRO A 272 1.45 42.00 -51.93
C PRO A 272 2.09 42.20 -50.55
N GLU A 273 3.04 43.12 -50.55
CA GLU A 273 3.25 44.21 -49.58
C GLU A 273 2.82 43.98 -48.12
N PHE A 274 3.86 43.74 -47.32
CA PHE A 274 4.06 44.02 -45.91
C PHE A 274 3.02 44.97 -45.24
N LEU A 275 2.12 44.40 -44.43
CA LEU A 275 1.29 45.15 -43.48
C LEU A 275 2.01 45.31 -42.13
N GLU A 276 2.03 46.55 -41.65
CA GLU A 276 2.69 47.05 -40.45
C GLU A 276 2.27 46.36 -39.13
N PRO A 277 3.14 46.34 -38.11
CA PRO A 277 2.82 45.78 -36.80
C PRO A 277 1.82 46.67 -36.01
N PRO A 278 0.87 46.06 -35.27
CA PRO A 278 -0.03 46.80 -34.40
C PRO A 278 0.70 47.41 -33.19
N LYS A 279 0.33 48.65 -32.88
CA LYS A 279 0.81 49.45 -31.74
C LYS A 279 0.57 48.73 -30.42
N THR A 280 1.62 48.67 -29.60
CA THR A 280 1.62 48.24 -28.21
C THR A 280 0.82 49.24 -27.36
N GLU A 281 -0.41 48.88 -26.98
CA GLU A 281 -1.13 49.61 -25.93
C GLU A 281 -0.61 49.18 -24.57
N THR A 282 -0.11 50.16 -23.82
CA THR A 282 0.36 50.04 -22.44
C THR A 282 -0.88 50.10 -21.52
N PRO A 283 -1.18 49.08 -20.70
CA PRO A 283 -2.20 49.23 -19.67
C PRO A 283 -1.68 50.13 -18.55
N ALA A 284 -2.39 51.24 -18.38
CA ALA A 284 -2.27 52.17 -17.27
C ALA A 284 -2.59 51.50 -15.93
N GLY A 285 -1.95 52.02 -14.88
CA GLY A 285 -1.88 51.42 -13.56
C GLY A 285 -3.21 51.19 -12.84
N GLU A 286 -3.19 50.15 -12.02
CA GLU A 286 -4.12 49.96 -10.91
C GLU A 286 -3.41 50.18 -9.58
N THR A 287 -3.91 51.20 -8.89
CA THR A 287 -3.67 51.63 -7.53
C THR A 287 -3.87 50.50 -6.50
N PRO A 288 -3.06 50.42 -5.43
CA PRO A 288 -3.34 49.54 -4.29
C PRO A 288 -4.47 50.09 -3.41
N PRO A 289 -5.43 49.28 -2.94
CA PRO A 289 -6.31 49.69 -1.87
C PRO A 289 -5.61 49.58 -0.51
N SER A 290 -5.75 50.68 0.22
CA SER A 290 -5.29 50.97 1.57
C SER A 290 -5.61 49.90 2.61
N GLU A 291 -4.68 49.81 3.56
CA GLU A 291 -4.95 49.42 4.95
C GLU A 291 -6.19 50.13 5.50
N VAL A 292 -7.15 49.35 6.00
CA VAL A 292 -8.08 49.79 7.05
C VAL A 292 -8.25 48.62 8.01
N GLY A 293 -7.70 48.76 9.21
CA GLY A 293 -7.91 47.84 10.31
C GLY A 293 -9.36 47.83 10.79
N LYS A 294 -9.70 46.76 11.52
CA LYS A 294 -10.73 46.82 12.57
C LYS A 294 -10.59 45.64 13.50
N ASP A 295 -10.27 45.98 14.74
CA ASP A 295 -10.57 45.22 15.94
C ASP A 295 -12.01 44.69 15.91
N GLY A 296 -12.17 43.42 16.25
CA GLY A 296 -13.45 42.73 16.25
C GLY A 296 -13.42 41.55 17.22
N THR A 297 -13.43 41.88 18.51
CA THR A 297 -13.83 40.97 19.59
C THR A 297 -15.22 40.40 19.28
N ALA A 298 -15.32 39.09 19.11
CA ALA A 298 -16.60 38.39 19.04
C ALA A 298 -16.50 37.08 19.84
N GLU A 299 -16.88 37.22 21.10
CA GLU A 299 -17.33 36.16 22.00
C GLU A 299 -18.58 35.51 21.39
N GLY A 300 -18.43 34.30 20.85
CA GLY A 300 -19.47 33.57 20.12
C GLY A 300 -19.67 32.18 20.70
N ALA A 301 -20.72 32.06 21.51
CA ALA A 301 -21.16 30.84 22.18
C ALA A 301 -21.25 29.62 21.25
N ALA A 302 -20.48 28.57 21.58
CA ALA A 302 -20.64 27.24 21.01
C ALA A 302 -21.94 26.62 21.53
N LYS A 303 -23.03 26.74 20.75
CA LYS A 303 -24.19 25.86 20.89
C LYS A 303 -23.81 24.46 20.42
N GLN A 304 -23.83 23.53 21.37
CA GLN A 304 -23.85 22.09 21.13
C GLN A 304 -25.07 21.76 20.24
N GLY A 305 -24.81 21.39 19.00
CA GLY A 305 -25.76 20.67 18.17
C GLY A 305 -25.60 19.18 18.44
N GLU A 306 -26.43 18.63 19.33
CA GLU A 306 -26.66 17.20 19.43
C GLU A 306 -27.23 16.71 18.09
N ALA A 307 -26.39 16.06 17.30
CA ALA A 307 -26.85 15.25 16.17
C ALA A 307 -27.57 14.03 16.76
N LYS A 308 -28.90 14.13 16.82
CA LYS A 308 -29.83 13.05 17.12
C LYS A 308 -29.64 11.96 16.05
N ILE A 309 -28.84 10.95 16.38
CA ILE A 309 -28.69 9.74 15.57
C ILE A 309 -30.03 9.03 15.60
N ALA A 310 -30.65 8.87 14.43
CA ALA A 310 -31.87 8.10 14.29
C ALA A 310 -31.60 6.64 14.67
N GLU A 311 -32.19 6.21 15.79
CA GLU A 311 -32.30 4.80 16.16
C GLU A 311 -32.98 4.05 15.03
N THR A 312 -32.23 3.12 14.43
CA THR A 312 -32.79 2.15 13.49
C THR A 312 -33.51 1.09 14.31
N PRO A 313 -34.77 0.74 14.00
CA PRO A 313 -35.52 -0.23 14.79
C PRO A 313 -34.88 -1.62 14.68
N VAL A 314 -34.61 -2.22 15.84
CA VAL A 314 -34.23 -3.62 16.01
C VAL A 314 -35.40 -4.49 15.55
N PRO A 315 -35.23 -5.42 14.59
CA PRO A 315 -36.26 -6.40 14.31
C PRO A 315 -36.34 -7.40 15.48
N ALA A 316 -37.48 -7.36 16.18
CA ALA A 316 -37.89 -8.38 17.14
C ALA A 316 -38.19 -9.70 16.42
N GLY A 317 -37.16 -10.53 16.26
CA GLY A 317 -37.28 -11.91 15.81
C GLY A 317 -37.16 -12.85 17.00
N GLY A 318 -38.31 -13.24 17.58
CA GLY A 318 -38.38 -14.28 18.59
C GLY A 318 -38.07 -15.66 18.00
N ALA A 319 -37.11 -16.35 18.59
CA ALA A 319 -36.92 -17.79 18.40
C ALA A 319 -37.10 -18.48 19.75
N THR A 320 -38.27 -19.09 19.92
CA THR A 320 -38.62 -20.00 20.99
C THR A 320 -37.69 -21.22 20.98
N PRO A 321 -37.09 -21.63 22.11
CA PRO A 321 -36.39 -22.91 22.18
C PRO A 321 -37.42 -24.05 22.22
N PRO A 322 -37.22 -25.15 21.46
CA PRO A 322 -38.03 -26.34 21.65
C PRO A 322 -37.64 -27.00 22.98
N ALA A 323 -38.64 -27.14 23.86
CA ALA A 323 -38.58 -28.02 25.01
C ALA A 323 -38.57 -29.48 24.54
N GLY A 324 -37.60 -30.25 25.02
CA GLY A 324 -37.55 -31.70 24.89
C GLY A 324 -36.14 -32.20 25.22
N SER A 325 -35.92 -33.28 25.95
CA SER A 325 -36.78 -34.22 26.66
C SER A 325 -35.79 -35.06 27.47
N ASN A 326 -35.99 -35.16 28.77
CA ASN A 326 -35.25 -36.10 29.63
C ASN A 326 -35.47 -37.53 29.11
N GLY A 327 -34.37 -38.22 28.80
CA GLY A 327 -34.38 -39.62 28.41
C GLY A 327 -33.10 -40.29 28.87
N ALA A 328 -33.03 -40.65 30.15
CA ALA A 328 -32.09 -41.64 30.64
C ALA A 328 -32.67 -43.04 30.42
N PRO A 329 -31.90 -44.01 29.92
CA PRO A 329 -32.17 -45.40 30.18
C PRO A 329 -31.15 -45.98 31.16
N VAL A 330 -31.73 -46.58 32.19
CA VAL A 330 -31.17 -47.62 33.05
C VAL A 330 -30.71 -48.81 32.20
N GLY A 331 -29.52 -49.33 32.50
CA GLY A 331 -29.08 -50.70 32.20
C GLY A 331 -27.85 -50.95 33.07
N GLN A 332 -27.96 -51.66 34.21
CA GLN A 332 -27.90 -53.12 34.35
C GLN A 332 -26.76 -53.75 33.55
N GLY A 333 -25.72 -54.18 34.27
CA GLY A 333 -24.51 -54.84 33.77
C GLY A 333 -23.31 -54.44 34.60
#